data_AF-A0A060CK09-F1
#
_entry.id   AF-A0A060CK09-F1
#
_cell.length_a   1.000
_cell.length_b   1.000
_cell.length_c   1.000
_cell.angle_alpha   90.00
_cell.angle_beta   90.00
_cell.angle_gamma   90.00
#
_symmetry.space_group_name_H-M   'P 1'
#
loop_
_entity.id
_entity.type
_entity.pdbx_description
1 polymer ?
#
loop_
_entity_poly.entity_id
_entity_poly.type
_entity_poly.pdbx_seq_one_letter_code
_entity_poly.pdbx_strand_id
1 'polypeptide(L)' 'MEMAVPKKGIPVLMYHMVGDVPDNDAVLLESHFREQMKFLKDKGFHPISLQQLYEYMAHGKPVPV' A
#
# COMPACT_ATOMS: atom_id res chain seq x y z
N MET A 1 -11.89 -3.49 12.91
CA MET A 1 -10.89 -2.71 12.15
C MET A 1 -10.81 -1.37 12.83
N GLU A 2 -9.65 -1.04 13.39
CA GLU A 2 -9.45 0.20 14.13
C GLU A 2 -9.33 1.37 13.13
N MET A 3 -9.70 2.58 13.55
CA MET A 3 -9.67 3.77 12.70
C MET A 3 -8.90 4.87 13.44
N ALA A 4 -7.90 5.46 12.81
CA ALA A 4 -7.11 6.54 13.40
C ALA A 4 -6.65 7.55 12.34
N VAL A 5 -6.21 8.74 12.79
CA VAL A 5 -5.54 9.73 11.94
C VAL A 5 -4.02 9.54 12.11
N PRO A 6 -3.30 8.92 11.14
CA PRO A 6 -1.89 8.59 11.31
C PRO A 6 -1.03 9.85 11.40
N LYS A 7 -0.37 10.06 12.55
CA LYS A 7 0.46 11.27 12.78
C LYS A 7 1.71 11.35 11.89
N LYS A 8 2.17 10.22 11.36
CA LYS A 8 3.38 10.12 10.53
C LYS A 8 3.07 10.07 9.02
N GLY A 9 1.80 10.23 8.63
CA GLY A 9 1.39 10.03 7.25
C GLY A 9 1.07 8.58 6.90
N ILE A 10 0.78 8.36 5.62
CA ILE A 10 0.39 7.07 5.06
C ILE A 10 1.49 6.64 4.09
N PRO A 11 2.07 5.42 4.24
CA PRO A 11 3.05 4.93 3.29
C PRO A 11 2.40 4.65 1.93
N VAL A 12 3.10 5.00 0.86
CA VAL A 12 2.68 4.73 -0.52
C VAL A 12 3.67 3.75 -1.14
N LEU A 13 3.15 2.60 -1.58
CA LEU A 13 3.91 1.63 -2.37
C LEU A 13 3.59 1.83 -3.84
N MET A 14 4.63 1.94 -4.65
CA MET A 14 4.53 2.15 -6.09
C MET A 14 5.17 0.97 -6.83
N TYR A 15 4.44 0.41 -7.78
CA TYR A 15 4.92 -0.64 -8.69
C TYR A 15 4.82 -0.13 -10.12
N HIS A 16 5.84 -0.41 -10.94
CA HIS A 16 5.82 -0.04 -12.36
C HIS A 16 5.20 -1.16 -13.21
N MET A 17 5.63 -2.40 -13.01
CA MET A 17 5.10 -3.56 -13.72
C MET A 17 5.22 -4.82 -12.86
N VAL A 18 4.20 -5.68 -12.92
CA VAL A 18 4.28 -7.06 -12.42
C VAL A 18 4.38 -7.97 -13.64
N GLY A 19 5.45 -8.77 -13.73
CA GLY A 19 5.71 -9.61 -14.89
C GLY A 19 7.06 -10.33 -14.79
N ASP A 20 7.44 -11.02 -15.86
CA ASP A 20 8.68 -11.79 -15.95
C ASP A 20 9.50 -11.28 -17.15
N VAL A 21 10.19 -10.16 -16.94
CA VAL A 21 11.09 -9.55 -17.91
C VAL A 21 12.47 -9.50 -17.26
N PRO A 22 13.41 -10.38 -17.68
CA PRO A 22 14.75 -10.38 -17.11
C PRO A 22 15.48 -9.05 -17.40
N ASP A 23 16.43 -8.71 -16.53
CA ASP A 23 17.28 -7.52 -16.64
C ASP A 23 16.53 -6.17 -16.67
N ASN A 24 15.36 -6.10 -16.02
CA ASN A 24 14.59 -4.86 -15.87
C ASN A 24 14.22 -4.58 -14.41
N ASP A 25 14.87 -3.59 -13.81
CA ASP A 25 14.66 -3.19 -12.40
C ASP A 25 13.26 -2.62 -12.11
N ALA A 26 12.51 -2.23 -13.14
CA ALA A 26 11.13 -1.77 -12.99
C ALA A 26 10.11 -2.92 -12.96
N VAL A 27 10.53 -4.16 -13.23
CA VAL A 27 9.65 -5.33 -13.32
C VAL A 27 9.79 -6.18 -12.06
N LEU A 28 8.66 -6.37 -11.37
CA LEU A 28 8.58 -7.25 -10.20
C LEU A 28 7.95 -8.59 -10.61
N LEU A 29 8.62 -9.70 -10.27
CA LEU A 29 8.05 -11.03 -10.45
C LEU A 29 6.74 -11.18 -9.67
N GLU A 30 5.78 -11.90 -10.25
CA GLU A 30 4.48 -12.15 -9.62
C GLU A 30 4.63 -12.84 -8.25
N SER A 31 5.56 -13.79 -8.12
CA SER A 31 5.85 -14.48 -6.85
C SER A 31 6.29 -13.49 -5.76
N HIS A 32 7.23 -12.60 -6.08
CA HIS A 32 7.69 -11.56 -5.15
C HIS A 32 6.59 -10.55 -4.81
N PHE A 33 5.74 -10.19 -5.78
CA PHE A 33 4.58 -9.35 -5.49
C PHE A 33 3.63 -10.01 -4.49
N ARG A 34 3.34 -11.32 -4.65
CA ARG A 34 2.51 -12.09 -3.70
C ARG A 34 3.12 -12.15 -2.31
N GLU A 35 4.44 -12.34 -2.22
CA GLU A 35 5.16 -12.31 -0.94
C GLU A 35 5.04 -10.95 -0.24
N GLN A 36 5.18 -9.86 -0.98
CA GLN A 36 5.00 -8.51 -0.44
C GLN A 36 3.56 -8.27 0.04
N MET A 37 2.55 -8.69 -0.74
CA MET A 37 1.15 -8.58 -0.33
C MET A 37 0.85 -9.41 0.93
N LYS A 38 1.43 -10.61 1.03
CA LYS A 38 1.33 -11.45 2.23
C LYS A 38 1.99 -10.77 3.43
N PHE A 39 3.18 -10.22 3.28
CA PHE A 39 3.88 -9.49 4.35
C PHE A 39 3.02 -8.33 4.87
N LEU A 40 2.45 -7.52 3.98
CA LEU A 40 1.58 -6.40 4.36
C LEU A 40 0.38 -6.90 5.18
N LYS A 41 -0.29 -7.95 4.70
CA LYS A 41 -1.42 -8.55 5.41
C LYS A 41 -1.02 -9.11 6.78
N ASP A 42 0.07 -9.86 6.85
CA ASP A 42 0.56 -10.48 8.09
C ASP A 42 1.01 -9.44 9.14
N LYS A 43 1.44 -8.26 8.69
CA LYS A 43 1.83 -7.13 9.55
C LYS A 43 0.67 -6.18 9.87
N GLY A 44 -0.55 -6.48 9.42
CA GLY A 44 -1.74 -5.68 9.71
C GLY A 44 -1.85 -4.39 8.90
N PHE A 45 -1.18 -4.28 7.75
CA PHE A 45 -1.39 -3.14 6.87
C PHE A 45 -2.77 -3.22 6.21
N HIS A 46 -3.40 -2.05 6.08
CA HIS A 46 -4.71 -1.91 5.47
C HIS A 46 -4.60 -1.07 4.19
N PRO A 47 -4.89 -1.63 3.01
CA PRO A 47 -5.00 -0.81 1.81
C PRO A 47 -6.21 0.13 1.95
N ILE A 48 -6.05 1.35 1.44
CA ILE A 48 -7.10 2.36 1.43
C ILE A 48 -7.39 2.80 0.00
N SER A 49 -8.60 3.31 -0.23
CA SER A 49 -8.96 3.90 -1.51
C SER A 49 -8.37 5.32 -1.66
N LEU A 50 -8.31 5.81 -2.90
CA LEU A 50 -7.94 7.20 -3.17
C LEU A 50 -8.89 8.20 -2.51
N GLN A 51 -10.17 7.84 -2.34
CA GLN A 51 -11.13 8.68 -1.63
C GLN A 51 -10.80 8.77 -0.14
N GLN A 52 -10.44 7.66 0.51
CA GLN A 52 -9.99 7.67 1.90
C GLN A 52 -8.70 8.46 2.07
N LEU A 53 -7.76 8.35 1.13
CA LEU A 53 -6.55 9.17 1.12
C LEU A 53 -6.88 10.67 0.99
N TYR A 54 -7.77 11.05 0.07
CA TYR A 54 -8.22 12.44 -0.08
C TYR A 54 -8.85 12.98 1.20
N GLU A 55 -9.76 12.21 1.80
CA GLU A 55 -10.46 12.58 3.03
C GLU A 55 -9.51 12.74 4.23
N TYR A 56 -8.49 11.88 4.31
CA TYR A 56 -7.41 12.04 5.28
C TYR A 56 -6.62 13.34 5.05
N MET A 57 -6.20 13.61 3.81
CA MET A 57 -5.34 14.76 3.49
C MET A 57 -6.06 16.11 3.57
N ALA A 58 -7.29 16.18 3.05
CA ALA A 58 -8.04 17.43 2.95
C ALA A 58 -8.85 17.75 4.20
N HIS A 59 -9.28 16.72 4.93
CA HIS A 59 -10.25 16.86 6.01
C HIS A 59 -9.81 16.22 7.34
N GLY A 60 -8.63 15.60 7.39
CA GLY A 60 -8.12 14.98 8.60
C GLY A 60 -8.96 13.79 9.08
N LYS A 61 -9.72 13.14 8.19
CA LYS A 61 -10.54 11.98 8.56
C LYS A 61 -9.67 10.77 8.89
N PRO A 62 -10.10 9.91 9.84
CA PRO A 62 -9.37 8.70 10.16
C PRO A 62 -9.44 7.69 9.02
N VAL A 63 -8.39 6.89 8.89
CA VAL A 63 -8.29 5.74 7.98
C VAL A 63 -8.13 4.46 8.80
N PRO A 64 -8.34 3.29 8.19
CA PRO A 64 -8.08 2.03 8.86
C PRO A 64 -6.61 1.86 9.26
N VAL A 65 -6.39 1.37 10.48
CA VAL A 65 -5.08 1.06 11.07
C VAL A 65 -5.07 -0.30 11.76
#